data_AF-A0A661VFH8-F1
#
_entry.id   AF-A0A661VFH8-F1
#
_cell.length_a   1.000
_cell.length_b   1.000
_cell.length_c   1.000
_cell.angle_alpha   90.00
_cell.angle_beta   90.00
_cell.angle_gamma   90.00
#
_symmetry.space_group_name_H-M   'P 1'
#
loop_
_entity.id
_entity.type
_entity.pdbx_description
1 polymer ?
#
loop_
_entity_poly.entity_id
_entity_poly.type
_entity_poly.pdbx_seq_one_letter_code
_entity_poly.pdbx_strand_id
1 'polypeptide(L)'
;MTEQQILTAAIEKWGPKHQIDLAVEECSELIVALMHYGRGRCGSFEVAEEIADVEIMLEQLKEVFAFRSVVTEIKADKIVRLKGRILETQTN
;
A
#
# COMPACT_ATOMS: atom_id res chain seq x y z
N MET A 1 -13.81 -18.16 -2.66
CA MET A 1 -12.69 -17.87 -1.74
C MET A 1 -12.89 -16.45 -1.22
N THR A 2 -12.69 -16.21 0.08
CA THR A 2 -12.62 -14.85 0.64
C THR A 2 -11.32 -14.18 0.19
N GLU A 3 -11.24 -12.85 0.30
CA GLU A 3 -10.01 -12.08 0.04
C GLU A 3 -8.83 -12.67 0.82
N GLN A 4 -9.01 -12.89 2.13
CA GLN A 4 -8.01 -13.52 2.98
C GLN A 4 -7.57 -14.89 2.47
N GLN A 5 -8.49 -15.74 1.98
CA GLN A 5 -8.15 -17.04 1.41
C GLN A 5 -7.32 -16.91 0.14
N ILE A 6 -7.53 -15.88 -0.67
CA ILE A 6 -6.75 -15.62 -1.89
C ILE A 6 -5.33 -15.17 -1.52
N LEU A 7 -5.20 -14.24 -0.56
CA LEU A 7 -3.90 -13.77 -0.09
C LEU A 7 -3.06 -14.92 0.49
N THR A 8 -3.66 -15.73 1.37
CA THR A 8 -3.00 -16.92 1.91
C THR A 8 -2.61 -17.91 0.82
N ALA A 9 -3.50 -18.20 -0.14
CA ALA A 9 -3.19 -19.11 -1.24
C ALA A 9 -2.03 -18.63 -2.12
N ALA A 10 -1.87 -17.32 -2.30
CA ALA A 10 -0.74 -16.75 -3.03
C ALA A 10 0.59 -16.97 -2.29
N ILE A 11 0.61 -16.76 -0.98
CA ILE A 11 1.79 -17.04 -0.15
C ILE A 11 2.13 -18.53 -0.17
N GLU A 12 1.13 -19.41 -0.06
CA GLU A 12 1.33 -20.87 -0.14
C GLU A 12 1.88 -21.31 -1.50
N LYS A 13 1.41 -20.69 -2.58
CA LYS A 13 1.79 -21.05 -3.95
C LYS A 13 3.19 -20.56 -4.35
N TRP A 14 3.53 -19.33 -3.99
CA TRP A 14 4.75 -18.67 -4.50
C TRP A 14 5.77 -18.30 -3.41
N GLY A 15 5.38 -18.41 -2.14
CA GLY A 15 6.25 -18.16 -1.00
C GLY A 15 6.35 -16.68 -0.59
N PRO A 16 6.76 -16.42 0.66
CA PRO A 16 6.79 -15.07 1.25
C PRO A 16 7.80 -14.15 0.56
N LYS A 17 8.96 -14.68 0.12
CA LYS A 17 9.96 -13.87 -0.59
C LYS A 17 9.39 -13.31 -1.89
N HIS A 18 8.64 -14.11 -2.65
CA HIS A 18 8.05 -13.66 -3.90
C HIS A 18 7.04 -12.53 -3.68
N GLN A 19 6.21 -12.61 -2.63
CA GLN A 19 5.27 -11.53 -2.29
C GLN A 19 5.99 -10.23 -1.90
N ILE A 20 7.14 -10.33 -1.21
CA ILE A 20 7.97 -9.16 -0.90
C ILE A 20 8.55 -8.55 -2.17
N ASP A 21 9.08 -9.37 -3.08
CA ASP A 21 9.64 -8.90 -4.34
C ASP A 21 8.57 -8.22 -5.21
N LEU A 22 7.36 -8.80 -5.31
CA LEU A 22 6.21 -8.17 -5.98
C LEU A 22 5.83 -6.85 -5.33
N ALA A 23 5.77 -6.77 -4.00
CA ALA A 23 5.46 -5.50 -3.33
C ALA A 23 6.45 -4.38 -3.66
N VAL A 24 7.73 -4.71 -3.94
CA VAL A 24 8.73 -3.74 -4.40
C VAL A 24 8.46 -3.30 -5.84
N GLU A 25 8.05 -4.24 -6.70
CA GLU A 25 7.67 -3.99 -8.10
C GLU A 25 6.48 -3.03 -8.17
N GLU A 26 5.35 -3.37 -7.54
CA GLU A 26 4.13 -2.54 -7.56
C GLU A 26 4.39 -1.13 -6.96
N CYS A 27 5.20 -1.04 -5.90
CA CYS A 27 5.59 0.27 -5.37
C CYS A 27 6.41 1.09 -6.37
N SER A 28 7.23 0.43 -7.20
CA SER A 28 8.03 1.08 -8.24
C SER A 28 7.16 1.54 -9.40
N GLU A 29 6.15 0.75 -9.79
CA GLU A 29 5.19 1.10 -10.83
C GLU A 29 4.32 2.29 -10.40
N LEU A 30 3.83 2.30 -9.15
CA LEU A 30 3.16 3.47 -8.58
C LEU A 30 4.03 4.74 -8.61
N ILE A 31 5.33 4.62 -8.29
CA ILE A 31 6.27 5.75 -8.38
C ILE A 31 6.35 6.27 -9.83
N VAL A 32 6.44 5.37 -10.82
CA VAL A 32 6.50 5.72 -12.24
C VAL A 32 5.20 6.40 -12.69
N ALA A 33 4.04 5.83 -12.37
CA ALA A 33 2.73 6.38 -12.71
C ALA A 33 2.54 7.79 -12.10
N LEU A 34 2.92 8.00 -10.84
CA LEU A 34 2.87 9.33 -10.22
C LEU A 34 3.79 10.34 -10.92
N MET A 35 5.00 9.94 -11.34
CA MET A 35 5.90 10.80 -12.11
C MET A 35 5.34 11.12 -13.50
N HIS A 36 4.68 10.18 -14.16
CA HIS A 36 4.04 10.38 -15.45
C HIS A 36 2.83 11.30 -15.32
N TYR A 37 1.98 11.09 -14.33
CA TYR A 37 0.82 11.94 -14.04
C TYR A 37 1.24 13.39 -13.78
N GLY A 38 2.25 13.60 -12.92
CA GLY A 38 2.78 14.93 -12.64
C GLY A 38 3.38 15.66 -13.85
N ARG A 39 3.74 14.93 -14.91
CA ARG A 39 4.25 15.48 -16.19
C ARG A 39 3.19 15.52 -17.29
N GLY A 40 1.93 15.17 -16.99
CA GLY A 40 0.85 15.08 -17.97
C GLY A 40 1.05 13.97 -19.02
N ARG A 41 1.80 12.91 -18.68
CA ARG A 41 2.12 11.79 -19.57
C ARG A 41 1.19 10.59 -19.40
N CYS A 42 0.44 10.52 -18.32
CA CYS A 42 -0.64 9.57 -18.11
C CYS A 42 -1.85 10.22 -17.42
N GLY A 43 -2.99 9.53 -17.46
CA GLY A 43 -4.21 9.94 -16.78
C GLY A 43 -4.31 9.44 -15.35
N SER A 44 -5.33 9.89 -14.61
CA SER A 44 -5.56 9.45 -13.23
C SER A 44 -5.96 7.98 -13.08
N PHE A 45 -6.40 7.33 -14.17
CA PHE A 45 -6.77 5.91 -14.16
C PHE A 45 -5.55 5.01 -13.95
N GLU A 46 -4.45 5.28 -14.64
CA GLU A 46 -3.18 4.54 -14.48
C GLU A 46 -2.69 4.64 -13.03
N VAL A 47 -2.71 5.83 -12.44
CA VAL A 47 -2.38 6.01 -11.02
C VAL A 47 -3.31 5.22 -10.09
N ALA A 48 -4.59 5.12 -10.43
CA ALA A 48 -5.56 4.39 -9.60
C ALA A 48 -5.36 2.87 -9.64
N GLU A 49 -4.93 2.33 -10.78
CA GLU A 49 -4.56 0.91 -10.95
C GLU A 49 -3.37 0.58 -10.05
N GLU A 50 -2.28 1.33 -10.16
CA GLU A 50 -1.07 1.12 -9.34
C GLU A 50 -1.32 1.32 -7.83
N ILE A 51 -2.25 2.19 -7.45
CA ILE A 51 -2.66 2.32 -6.04
C ILE A 51 -3.33 1.03 -5.57
N ALA A 52 -4.22 0.45 -6.37
CA ALA A 52 -4.92 -0.78 -6.01
C ALA A 52 -3.95 -1.96 -5.90
N ASP A 53 -2.98 -2.06 -6.81
CA ASP A 53 -1.98 -3.12 -6.78
C ASP A 53 -1.08 -3.01 -5.53
N VAL A 54 -0.65 -1.79 -5.19
CA VAL A 54 0.05 -1.54 -3.92
C VAL A 54 -0.84 -1.85 -2.71
N GLU A 55 -2.13 -1.52 -2.71
CA GLU A 55 -3.04 -1.87 -1.61
C GLU A 55 -3.11 -3.39 -1.38
N ILE A 56 -3.22 -4.18 -2.45
CA ILE A 56 -3.21 -5.66 -2.38
C ILE A 56 -1.87 -6.15 -1.82
N MET A 57 -0.74 -5.59 -2.29
CA MET A 57 0.57 -5.96 -1.78
C MET A 57 0.79 -5.57 -0.33
N LEU A 58 0.22 -4.45 0.15
CA LEU A 58 0.23 -4.12 1.57
C LEU A 58 -0.54 -5.14 2.42
N GLU A 59 -1.63 -5.72 1.89
CA GLU A 59 -2.31 -6.83 2.54
C GLU A 59 -1.46 -8.11 2.56
N GLN A 60 -0.79 -8.45 1.45
CA GLN A 60 0.16 -9.58 1.41
C GLN A 60 1.29 -9.42 2.44
N LEU A 61 1.89 -8.24 2.54
CA LEU A 61 2.98 -7.99 3.49
C LEU A 61 2.50 -8.13 4.95
N LYS A 62 1.28 -7.69 5.27
CA LYS A 62 0.71 -7.89 6.62
C LYS A 62 0.59 -9.36 6.97
N GLU A 63 0.27 -10.21 5.99
CA GLU A 63 0.20 -11.66 6.17
C GLU A 63 1.58 -12.30 6.29
N VAL A 64 2.50 -11.99 5.38
CA VAL A 64 3.87 -12.51 5.36
C VAL A 64 4.59 -12.25 6.69
N PHE A 65 4.39 -11.08 7.29
CA PHE A 65 5.02 -10.71 8.56
C PHE A 65 4.14 -10.93 9.80
N ALA A 66 2.90 -11.42 9.64
CA ALA A 66 1.91 -11.53 10.71
C ALA A 66 1.70 -10.20 11.49
N PHE A 67 1.68 -9.06 10.79
CA PHE A 67 1.64 -7.72 11.36
C PHE A 67 0.31 -6.99 11.18
N ARG A 68 -0.77 -7.68 10.85
CA ARG A 68 -2.08 -7.05 10.60
C ARG A 68 -2.54 -6.13 11.76
N SER A 69 -2.47 -6.61 13.00
CA SER A 69 -2.82 -5.80 14.18
C SER A 69 -1.85 -4.64 14.40
N VAL A 70 -0.54 -4.93 14.36
CA VAL A 70 0.54 -3.95 14.57
C VAL A 70 0.46 -2.80 13.56
N VAL A 71 0.28 -3.10 12.27
CA VAL A 71 0.12 -2.08 11.22
C VAL A 71 -1.14 -1.23 11.44
N THR A 72 -2.23 -1.85 11.90
CA THR A 72 -3.48 -1.15 12.20
C THR A 72 -3.30 -0.12 13.32
N GLU A 73 -2.66 -0.52 14.42
CA GLU A 73 -2.35 0.38 15.54
C GLU A 73 -1.42 1.53 15.11
N ILE A 74 -0.32 1.20 14.42
CA ILE A 74 0.63 2.22 13.92
C ILE A 74 -0.06 3.20 12.96
N LYS A 75 -0.96 2.72 12.08
CA LYS A 75 -1.71 3.57 11.15
C LYS A 75 -2.64 4.51 11.91
N ALA A 76 -3.37 4.03 12.91
CA ALA A 76 -4.24 4.86 13.74
C ALA A 76 -3.47 6.01 14.41
N ASP A 77 -2.33 5.69 15.04
CA ASP A 77 -1.47 6.70 15.67
C ASP A 77 -0.92 7.72 14.67
N LYS A 78 -0.50 7.27 13.48
CA LYS A 78 -0.03 8.16 12.41
C LYS A 78 -1.12 9.13 11.95
N ILE A 79 -2.37 8.68 11.86
CA ILE A 79 -3.51 9.54 11.49
C ILE A 79 -3.80 10.58 12.58
N VAL A 80 -3.75 10.19 13.87
CA VAL A 80 -3.88 11.15 14.98
C VAL A 80 -2.80 12.24 14.90
N ARG A 81 -1.55 11.86 14.64
CA ARG A 81 -0.45 12.83 14.44
C ARG A 81 -0.66 13.74 13.23
N LEU A 82 -1.16 13.20 12.12
CA LEU A 82 -1.47 13.99 10.93
C LEU A 82 -2.58 15.03 11.24
N LYS A 83 -3.62 14.63 11.96
CA LYS A 83 -4.67 15.54 12.44
C LYS A 83 -4.10 16.67 13.29
N GLY A 84 -3.18 16.36 14.21
CA GLY A 84 -2.49 17.38 15.02
C GLY A 84 -1.81 18.45 14.16
N ARG A 85 -0.99 18.04 13.17
CA ARG A 85 -0.29 18.97 12.26
C ARG A 85 -1.23 19.88 11.47
N ILE A 86 -2.37 19.36 11.02
CA ILE A 86 -3.37 20.14 10.28
C ILE A 86 -3.97 21.23 11.17
N LEU A 87 -4.23 20.93 12.45
CA LEU A 87 -4.81 21.88 13.39
C LEU A 87 -3.78 22.93 13.85
N GLU A 88 -2.53 22.54 14.09
CA GLU A 88 -1.45 23.47 14.44
C GLU A 88 -1.19 24.49 13.32
N THR A 89 -1.26 24.05 12.06
CA THR A 89 -1.05 24.91 10.89
C THR A 89 -2.20 25.92 10.67
N GLN A 90 -3.40 25.67 11.21
CA GLN A 90 -4.54 26.58 11.12
C GLN A 90 -4.53 27.70 12.17
N THR A 91 -3.70 27.57 13.20
CA THR A 91 -3.56 28.54 14.30
C THR A 91 -2.44 29.56 14.13
N ASN A 92 -1.72 29.55 13.00
CA ASN A 92 -0.66 30.50 12.65
C ASN A 92 -1.02 31.35 11.42
#